data_AF-A0A3L7B9F8-F1
#
_entry.id   AF-A0A3L7B9F8-F1
#
_cell.length_a   1.000
_cell.length_b   1.000
_cell.length_c   1.000
_cell.angle_alpha   90.00
_cell.angle_beta   90.00
_cell.angle_gamma   90.00
#
_symmetry.space_group_name_H-M   'P 1'
#
loop_
_entity.id
_entity.type
_entity.pdbx_description
1 polymer ?
#
loop_
_entity_poly.entity_id
_entity_poly.type
_entity_poly.pdbx_seq_one_letter_code
_entity_poly.pdbx_strand_id
1 'polypeptide(L)'
;MFGIGKKWERELGAAADELVAADTLAFGGVGFAGEVLPVTDAYHRVEAALDDHPEEVRRQLDRVLAEGSPAGRAYAATLLERLDPTAARAAWTSLRDDPTEFTTFVGCVMGRTTLGDYATQRLAAA
;
A
#
# COMPACT_ATOMS: atom_id res chain seq x y z
N MET A 1 5.88 31.21 8.09
CA MET A 1 6.25 29.79 8.26
C MET A 1 5.74 28.90 7.10
N PHE A 2 5.53 29.41 5.89
CA PHE A 2 4.73 28.75 4.82
C PHE A 2 5.47 27.74 3.91
N GLY A 3 6.60 27.18 4.34
CA GLY A 3 7.43 26.31 3.47
C GLY A 3 7.29 24.81 3.73
N ILE A 4 6.96 24.42 4.96
CA ILE A 4 7.07 23.02 5.41
C ILE A 4 5.81 22.23 5.02
N GLY A 5 4.62 22.82 5.17
CA GLY A 5 3.32 22.21 4.80
C GLY A 5 3.31 21.63 3.37
N LYS A 6 3.68 22.46 2.39
CA LYS A 6 3.68 22.05 0.98
C LYS A 6 4.74 21.02 0.61
N LYS A 7 5.80 20.85 1.39
CA LYS A 7 6.89 19.94 1.02
C LYS A 7 6.51 18.50 1.34
N TRP A 8 6.08 18.23 2.58
CA TRP A 8 5.67 16.89 2.98
C TRP A 8 4.42 16.44 2.23
N GLU A 9 3.46 17.34 1.96
CA GLU A 9 2.27 17.02 1.15
C GLU A 9 2.64 16.54 -0.26
N ARG A 10 3.64 17.18 -0.89
CA ARG A 10 4.14 16.76 -2.21
C ARG A 10 4.89 15.44 -2.14
N GLU A 11 5.67 15.22 -1.10
CA GLU A 11 6.39 13.96 -0.89
C GLU A 11 5.41 12.81 -0.64
N LEU A 12 4.34 13.06 0.13
CA LEU A 12 3.24 12.11 0.35
C LEU A 12 2.49 11.83 -0.95
N GLY A 13 2.16 12.86 -1.73
CA GLY A 13 1.50 12.69 -3.02
C GLY A 13 2.34 11.87 -4.01
N ALA A 14 3.64 12.17 -4.11
CA ALA A 14 4.56 11.41 -4.95
C ALA A 14 4.67 9.95 -4.49
N ALA A 15 4.75 9.69 -3.17
CA ALA A 15 4.76 8.34 -2.65
C ALA A 15 3.44 7.60 -2.94
N ALA A 16 2.29 8.28 -2.85
CA ALA A 16 1.00 7.70 -3.22
C ALA A 16 0.92 7.40 -4.72
N ASP A 17 1.47 8.26 -5.58
CA ASP A 17 1.52 8.02 -7.04
C ASP A 17 2.39 6.79 -7.37
N GLU A 18 3.51 6.59 -6.66
CA GLU A 18 4.33 5.36 -6.76
C GLU A 18 3.53 4.12 -6.33
N LEU A 19 2.72 4.21 -5.27
CA LEU A 19 1.84 3.11 -4.85
C LEU A 19 0.75 2.84 -5.90
N VAL A 20 0.18 3.87 -6.53
CA VAL A 20 -0.83 3.72 -7.60
C VAL A 20 -0.26 2.90 -8.77
N ALA A 21 1.00 3.15 -9.13
CA ALA A 21 1.68 2.47 -10.23
C ALA A 21 2.30 1.11 -9.86
N ALA A 22 2.23 0.70 -8.59
CA ALA A 22 2.90 -0.50 -8.09
C ALA A 22 2.48 -1.76 -8.85
N ASP A 23 3.40 -2.49 -9.45
CA ASP A 23 3.11 -3.79 -10.08
C ASP A 23 3.43 -4.97 -9.15
N THR A 24 4.20 -4.70 -8.10
CA THR A 24 4.79 -5.68 -7.20
C THR A 24 4.54 -5.29 -5.75
N LEU A 25 4.09 -6.25 -4.95
CA LEU A 25 3.92 -6.09 -3.51
C LEU A 25 5.11 -6.71 -2.76
N ALA A 26 5.88 -5.88 -2.07
CA ALA A 26 6.99 -6.24 -1.20
C ALA A 26 7.07 -5.32 0.03
N PHE A 27 7.07 -5.90 1.23
CA PHE A 27 7.14 -5.14 2.49
C PHE A 27 8.56 -5.06 3.07
N GLY A 28 9.58 -5.51 2.33
CA GLY A 28 10.97 -5.49 2.75
C GLY A 28 11.90 -5.74 1.56
N GLY A 29 13.21 -5.80 1.83
CA GLY A 29 14.21 -6.06 0.80
C GLY A 29 13.95 -7.36 0.04
N VAL A 30 14.01 -7.30 -1.28
CA VAL A 30 13.76 -8.43 -2.19
C VAL A 30 15.06 -8.92 -2.83
N GLY A 31 15.09 -10.21 -3.19
CA GLY A 31 16.23 -10.84 -3.85
C GLY A 31 17.45 -11.08 -2.96
N PHE A 32 18.52 -11.61 -3.56
CA PHE A 32 19.73 -12.02 -2.82
C PHE A 32 20.52 -10.85 -2.22
N ALA A 33 20.36 -9.64 -2.76
CA ALA A 33 21.02 -8.43 -2.26
C ALA A 33 20.18 -7.65 -1.22
N GLY A 34 18.94 -8.07 -0.97
CA GLY A 34 18.02 -7.34 -0.09
C GLY A 34 17.70 -5.94 -0.61
N GLU A 35 17.55 -5.79 -1.93
CA GLU A 35 17.26 -4.50 -2.55
C GLU A 35 15.87 -4.02 -2.14
N VAL A 36 15.77 -2.79 -1.66
CA VAL A 36 14.48 -2.17 -1.34
C VAL A 36 13.92 -1.56 -2.62
N LEU A 37 12.76 -2.04 -3.05
CA LEU A 37 12.12 -1.52 -4.25
C LEU A 37 11.64 -0.07 -4.01
N PRO A 38 11.61 0.80 -5.05
CA PRO A 38 11.09 2.15 -4.93
C PRO A 38 9.68 2.22 -4.32
N VAL A 39 8.84 1.23 -4.61
CA VAL A 39 7.49 1.08 -4.04
C VAL A 39 7.51 0.74 -2.55
N THR A 40 8.47 -0.06 -2.08
CA THR A 40 8.64 -0.37 -0.66
C THR A 40 9.11 0.87 0.10
N ASP A 41 10.02 1.65 -0.48
CA ASP A 41 10.39 2.95 0.07
C ASP A 41 9.21 3.92 0.13
N ALA A 42 8.38 3.96 -0.93
CA ALA A 42 7.17 4.78 -0.96
C ALA A 42 6.20 4.35 0.15
N TYR A 43 5.97 3.05 0.33
CA TYR A 43 5.19 2.51 1.44
C TYR A 43 5.70 3.01 2.80
N HIS A 44 6.99 2.94 3.07
CA HIS A 44 7.56 3.41 4.34
C HIS A 44 7.43 4.93 4.53
N ARG A 45 7.51 5.72 3.46
CA ARG A 45 7.26 7.18 3.54
C ARG A 45 5.81 7.49 3.89
N VAL A 46 4.85 6.79 3.28
CA VAL A 46 3.43 6.93 3.62
C VAL A 46 3.18 6.46 5.05
N GLU A 47 3.78 5.34 5.46
CA GLU A 47 3.69 4.80 6.82
C GLU A 47 4.21 5.79 7.87
N ALA A 48 5.35 6.44 7.62
CA ALA A 48 5.90 7.44 8.52
C ALA A 48 5.02 8.69 8.65
N ALA A 49 4.30 9.06 7.59
CA ALA A 49 3.37 10.20 7.60
C ALA A 49 2.07 9.91 8.37
N LEU A 50 1.79 8.65 8.71
CA LEU A 50 0.56 8.26 9.43
C LEU A 50 0.47 8.90 10.81
N ASP A 51 1.59 8.96 11.52
CA ASP A 51 1.64 9.45 12.91
C ASP A 51 1.46 10.98 12.98
N ASP A 52 1.95 11.70 11.98
CA ASP A 52 1.91 13.16 11.93
C ASP A 52 0.63 13.70 11.24
N HIS A 53 0.15 13.02 10.19
CA HIS A 53 -0.88 13.53 9.28
C HIS A 53 -1.90 12.45 8.86
N PRO A 54 -2.64 11.84 9.81
CA PRO A 54 -3.51 10.70 9.53
C PRO A 54 -4.65 11.02 8.54
N GLU A 55 -5.23 12.23 8.57
CA GLU A 55 -6.34 12.63 7.71
C GLU A 55 -5.94 12.82 6.24
N GLU A 56 -4.78 13.44 5.99
CA GLU A 56 -4.22 13.58 4.65
C GLU A 56 -3.78 12.22 4.09
N VAL A 57 -3.14 11.37 4.91
CA VAL A 57 -2.78 10.02 4.47
C VAL A 57 -4.02 9.22 4.12
N ARG A 58 -5.08 9.25 4.96
CA ARG A 58 -6.35 8.58 4.67
C ARG A 58 -6.90 8.94 3.29
N ARG A 59 -6.89 10.24 2.93
CA ARG A 59 -7.33 10.72 1.62
C ARG A 59 -6.49 10.17 0.47
N GLN A 60 -5.17 10.08 0.64
CA GLN A 60 -4.31 9.48 -0.40
C GLN A 60 -4.55 7.97 -0.51
N LEU A 61 -4.72 7.26 0.60
CA LEU A 61 -5.00 5.82 0.58
C LEU A 61 -6.34 5.51 -0.10
N ASP A 62 -7.37 6.33 0.13
CA ASP A 62 -8.65 6.19 -0.57
C ASP A 62 -8.50 6.39 -2.09
N ARG A 63 -7.64 7.33 -2.53
CA ARG A 63 -7.30 7.50 -3.94
C ARG A 63 -6.56 6.28 -4.49
N VAL A 64 -5.55 5.76 -3.78
CA VAL A 64 -4.83 4.55 -4.21
C VAL A 64 -5.75 3.33 -4.26
N LEU A 65 -6.71 3.20 -3.35
CA LEU A 65 -7.70 2.13 -3.43
C LEU A 65 -8.60 2.24 -4.67
N ALA A 66 -8.97 3.45 -5.06
CA ALA A 66 -9.82 3.67 -6.23
C ALA A 66 -9.07 3.46 -7.55
N GLU A 67 -7.89 4.09 -7.68
CA GLU A 67 -7.17 4.23 -8.95
C GLU A 67 -5.96 3.29 -9.09
N GLY A 68 -5.49 2.75 -7.97
CA GLY A 68 -4.28 1.95 -7.93
C GLY A 68 -4.40 0.62 -8.66
N SER A 69 -3.24 0.14 -9.10
CA SER A 69 -3.02 -1.25 -9.49
C SER A 69 -3.40 -2.24 -8.38
N PRO A 70 -3.44 -3.55 -8.66
CA PRO A 70 -3.74 -4.54 -7.63
C PRO A 70 -2.74 -4.53 -6.46
N ALA A 71 -1.44 -4.38 -6.74
CA ALA A 71 -0.43 -4.27 -5.68
C ALA A 71 -0.57 -2.95 -4.90
N GLY A 72 -0.87 -1.85 -5.59
CA GLY A 72 -1.11 -0.54 -4.96
C GLY A 72 -2.29 -0.56 -4.00
N ARG A 73 -3.40 -1.16 -4.44
CA ARG A 73 -4.60 -1.38 -3.60
C ARG A 73 -4.27 -2.24 -2.39
N ALA A 74 -3.47 -3.30 -2.56
CA ALA A 74 -3.04 -4.14 -1.45
C ALA A 74 -2.15 -3.39 -0.44
N TYR A 75 -1.23 -2.55 -0.90
CA TYR A 75 -0.46 -1.65 -0.02
C TYR A 75 -1.37 -0.67 0.72
N ALA A 76 -2.31 -0.04 0.01
CA ALA A 76 -3.20 0.94 0.62
C ALA A 76 -4.10 0.32 1.69
N ALA A 77 -4.71 -0.83 1.40
CA ALA A 77 -5.53 -1.56 2.38
C ALA A 77 -4.70 -2.03 3.58
N THR A 78 -3.42 -2.40 3.38
CA THR A 78 -2.50 -2.74 4.48
C THR A 78 -2.20 -1.53 5.37
N LEU A 79 -1.92 -0.36 4.79
CA LEU A 79 -1.69 0.88 5.55
C LEU A 79 -2.95 1.32 6.32
N LEU A 80 -4.14 1.08 5.76
CA LEU A 80 -5.39 1.35 6.45
C LEU A 80 -5.57 0.53 7.71
N GLU A 81 -5.01 -0.67 7.81
CA GLU A 81 -5.12 -1.47 9.04
C GLU A 81 -4.49 -0.76 10.24
N ARG A 82 -3.50 0.10 9.99
CA ARG A 82 -2.85 0.92 11.03
C ARG A 82 -3.67 2.15 11.42
N LEU A 83 -4.40 2.74 10.48
CA LEU A 83 -5.22 3.94 10.69
C LEU A 83 -6.60 3.62 11.26
N ASP A 84 -7.30 2.71 10.60
CA ASP A 84 -8.67 2.33 10.88
C ASP A 84 -8.87 0.86 10.48
N PRO A 85 -8.74 -0.07 11.44
CA PRO A 85 -8.94 -1.50 11.19
C PRO A 85 -10.31 -1.84 10.60
N THR A 86 -11.35 -1.03 10.90
CA THR A 86 -12.70 -1.26 10.38
C THR A 86 -12.78 -0.88 8.90
N ALA A 87 -12.22 0.28 8.54
CA ALA A 87 -12.12 0.70 7.15
C ALA A 87 -11.23 -0.26 6.33
N ALA A 88 -10.15 -0.74 6.91
CA ALA A 88 -9.28 -1.73 6.26
C ALA A 88 -10.03 -3.03 5.99
N ARG A 89 -10.79 -3.54 6.96
CA ARG A 89 -11.61 -4.75 6.77
C ARG A 89 -12.66 -4.56 5.68
N ALA A 90 -13.28 -3.38 5.60
CA ALA A 90 -14.21 -3.04 4.53
C ALA A 90 -13.52 -3.00 3.15
N ALA A 91 -12.35 -2.36 3.06
CA ALA A 91 -11.54 -2.32 1.85
C ALA A 91 -11.17 -3.72 1.38
N TRP A 92 -10.60 -4.57 2.25
CA TRP A 92 -10.30 -5.94 1.90
C TRP A 92 -11.54 -6.73 1.47
N THR A 93 -12.68 -6.51 2.12
CA THR A 93 -13.94 -7.18 1.75
C THR A 93 -14.36 -6.80 0.33
N SER A 94 -14.24 -5.53 -0.06
CA SER A 94 -14.54 -5.09 -1.43
C SER A 94 -13.59 -5.63 -2.49
N LEU A 95 -12.37 -6.00 -2.11
CA LEU A 95 -11.35 -6.51 -3.02
C LEU A 95 -11.42 -8.04 -3.24
N ARG A 96 -12.24 -8.76 -2.46
CA ARG A 96 -12.32 -10.24 -2.47
C ARG A 96 -12.66 -10.85 -3.83
N ASP A 97 -13.44 -10.14 -4.64
CA ASP A 97 -13.91 -10.63 -5.92
C ASP A 97 -13.05 -10.13 -7.10
N ASP A 98 -11.94 -9.43 -6.84
CA ASP A 98 -11.06 -8.90 -7.88
C ASP A 98 -10.13 -10.02 -8.42
N PRO A 99 -10.29 -10.45 -9.69
CA PRO A 99 -9.53 -11.54 -10.27
C PRO A 99 -8.14 -11.10 -10.78
N THR A 100 -7.77 -9.84 -10.63
CA THR A 100 -6.54 -9.31 -11.22
C THR A 100 -5.31 -9.84 -10.49
N GLU A 101 -4.40 -10.44 -11.24
CA GLU A 101 -3.15 -10.99 -10.71
C GLU A 101 -2.08 -9.92 -10.55
N PHE A 102 -1.23 -10.11 -9.53
CA PHE A 102 -0.04 -9.30 -9.32
C PHE A 102 1.09 -10.12 -8.69
N THR A 103 2.30 -9.56 -8.72
CA THR A 103 3.48 -10.21 -8.17
C THR A 103 3.62 -9.86 -6.69
N THR A 104 3.89 -10.86 -5.87
CA THR A 104 4.18 -10.69 -4.44
C THR A 104 5.59 -11.17 -4.13
N PHE A 105 6.31 -10.46 -3.28
CA PHE A 105 7.56 -10.92 -2.70
C PHE A 105 7.46 -11.01 -1.18
N VAL A 106 7.84 -12.16 -0.64
CA VAL A 106 8.04 -12.37 0.79
C VAL A 106 9.49 -12.77 0.99
N GLY A 107 10.31 -11.79 1.39
CA GLY A 107 11.77 -11.93 1.41
C GLY A 107 12.31 -12.29 0.01
N CYS A 108 12.93 -13.46 -0.11
CA CYS A 108 13.47 -13.95 -1.39
C CYS A 108 12.43 -14.68 -2.27
N VAL A 109 11.23 -14.97 -1.75
CA VAL A 109 10.24 -15.78 -2.46
C VAL A 109 9.33 -14.89 -3.30
N MET A 110 9.42 -15.04 -4.62
CA MET A 110 8.47 -14.46 -5.57
C MET A 110 7.26 -15.39 -5.73
N GLY A 111 6.07 -14.83 -5.57
CA GLY A 111 4.79 -15.47 -5.83
C GLY A 111 3.96 -14.65 -6.82
N ARG A 112 2.89 -15.29 -7.32
CA ARG A 112 1.81 -14.62 -8.04
C ARG A 112 0.48 -15.05 -7.39
N THR A 113 -0.40 -14.08 -7.20
CA THR A 113 -1.73 -14.30 -6.63
C THR A 113 -2.69 -13.29 -7.22
N THR A 114 -3.98 -13.59 -7.13
CA THR A 114 -5.03 -12.58 -7.40
C THR A 114 -5.19 -11.65 -6.20
N LEU A 115 -5.69 -10.44 -6.44
CA LEU A 115 -6.05 -9.53 -5.38
C LEU A 115 -7.16 -10.08 -4.48
N GLY A 116 -8.13 -10.78 -5.06
CA GLY A 116 -9.19 -11.46 -4.32
C GLY A 116 -8.69 -12.54 -3.37
N ASP A 117 -7.79 -13.41 -3.84
CA ASP A 117 -7.18 -14.45 -3.01
C ASP A 117 -6.31 -13.84 -1.90
N TYR A 118 -5.57 -12.78 -2.21
CA TYR A 118 -4.75 -12.07 -1.22
C TYR A 118 -5.63 -11.41 -0.15
N ALA A 119 -6.69 -10.72 -0.55
CA ALA A 119 -7.65 -10.10 0.35
C ALA A 119 -8.36 -11.13 1.24
N THR A 120 -8.70 -12.30 0.69
CA THR A 120 -9.29 -13.41 1.44
C THR A 120 -8.34 -13.94 2.51
N GLN A 121 -7.08 -14.15 2.17
CA GLN A 121 -6.05 -14.55 3.12
C GLN A 121 -5.86 -13.50 4.22
N ARG A 122 -5.85 -12.21 3.86
CA ARG A 122 -5.70 -11.13 4.83
C ARG A 122 -6.86 -11.05 5.82
N LEU A 123 -8.08 -11.22 5.34
CA LEU A 123 -9.29 -11.24 6.17
C LEU A 123 -9.40 -12.48 7.07
N ALA A 124 -8.73 -13.57 6.72
CA ALA A 124 -8.63 -14.77 7.56
C ALA A 124 -7.54 -14.62 8.64
N ALA A 125 -6.51 -13.81 8.39
CA ALA A 125 -5.41 -13.54 9.31
C ALA A 125 -5.66 -12.37 10.28
N ALA A 126 -6.71 -11.56 10.04
CA ALA A 126 -7.11 -10.39 10.82
C ALA A 126 -8.29 -10.68 11.77
#